data_AF-A0A7V3LHL2-F1
#
_entry.id   AF-A0A7V3LHL2-F1
#
_cell.length_a   1.000
_cell.length_b   1.000
_cell.length_c   1.000
_cell.angle_alpha   90.00
_cell.angle_beta   90.00
_cell.angle_gamma   90.00
#
_symmetry.space_group_name_H-M   'P 1'
#
loop_
_entity.id
_entity.type
_entity.pdbx_description
1 polymer ?
#
loop_
_entity_poly.entity_id
_entity_poly.type
_entity_poly.pdbx_seq_one_letter_code
_entity_poly.pdbx_strand_id
1 'polypeptide(L)'
;ALVISQFTLYADYRRGRRPSFSEAADPDKAETLVEEFCQALRDLGVPTATGHFGARMVVSLVNDGPYTILIDSEVLRQPRRGGRAAGAPPAPSLPGSSHSPSQS
;
A
#
# COMPACT_ATOMS: atom_id res chain seq x y z
N ALA A 1 -13.67 -3.13 -3.63
CA ALA A 1 -12.21 -3.00 -3.48
C ALA A 1 -11.55 -2.87 -4.85
N LEU A 2 -10.50 -2.06 -4.95
CA LEU A 2 -9.57 -2.05 -6.09
C LEU A 2 -8.23 -2.61 -5.60
N VAL A 3 -7.78 -3.72 -6.17
CA VAL A 3 -6.53 -4.37 -5.80
C VAL A 3 -5.47 -4.11 -6.86
N ILE A 4 -4.36 -3.50 -6.45
CA ILE A 4 -3.20 -3.21 -7.29
C ILE A 4 -1.97 -3.84 -6.64
N SER A 5 -1.31 -4.76 -7.33
CA SER A 5 -0.05 -5.35 -6.88
C SER A 5 1.03 -4.28 -6.77
N GLN A 6 1.70 -4.16 -5.62
CA GLN A 6 2.73 -3.14 -5.38
C GLN A 6 3.94 -3.73 -4.61
N PHE A 7 4.91 -4.27 -5.36
CA PHE A 7 6.12 -4.85 -4.75
C PHE A 7 6.98 -3.80 -4.03
N THR A 8 6.87 -2.51 -4.42
CA THR A 8 7.69 -1.44 -3.84
C THR A 8 7.38 -1.16 -2.37
N LEU A 9 6.28 -1.72 -1.82
CA LEU A 9 6.02 -1.69 -0.38
C LEU A 9 7.10 -2.45 0.43
N TYR A 10 7.80 -3.40 -0.20
CA TYR A 10 8.95 -4.12 0.39
C TYR A 10 10.30 -3.41 0.19
N ALA A 11 10.31 -2.12 -0.20
CA ALA A 11 11.54 -1.37 -0.38
C ALA A 11 12.35 -1.23 0.92
N ASP A 12 13.59 -1.72 0.93
CA ASP A 12 14.55 -1.53 2.02
C ASP A 12 15.61 -0.48 1.66
N TYR A 13 15.64 0.61 2.42
CA TYR A 13 16.58 1.73 2.29
C TYR A 13 17.69 1.73 3.36
N ARG A 14 17.79 0.71 4.23
CA ARG A 14 18.76 0.69 5.34
C ARG A 14 20.23 0.72 4.87
N ARG A 15 20.51 0.34 3.62
CA ARG A 15 21.87 0.26 3.04
C ARG A 15 22.21 1.41 2.07
N GLY A 16 21.39 2.45 1.97
CA GLY A 16 21.68 3.63 1.14
C GLY A 16 20.44 4.22 0.44
N ARG A 17 20.69 5.05 -0.59
CA ARG A 17 19.62 5.78 -1.32
C ARG A 17 18.89 4.92 -2.37
N ARG A 18 19.48 3.81 -2.80
CA ARG A 18 18.86 2.86 -3.74
C ARG A 18 18.12 1.79 -2.94
N PRO A 19 16.81 1.58 -3.16
CA PRO A 19 16.09 0.53 -2.46
C PRO A 19 16.55 -0.86 -2.92
N SER A 20 16.62 -1.79 -1.97
CA SER A 20 16.59 -3.23 -2.23
C SER A 20 15.15 -3.71 -2.14
N PHE A 21 14.82 -4.78 -2.87
CA PHE A 21 13.51 -5.45 -2.82
C PHE A 21 13.66 -6.94 -2.54
N SER A 22 14.74 -7.32 -1.85
CA SER A 22 15.07 -8.72 -1.56
C SER A 22 14.01 -9.46 -0.74
N GLU A 23 13.16 -8.74 0.00
CA GLU A 23 12.05 -9.30 0.77
C GLU A 23 10.76 -9.45 -0.04
N ALA A 24 10.72 -8.93 -1.28
CA ALA A 24 9.58 -9.15 -2.16
C ALA A 24 9.62 -10.60 -2.70
N ALA A 25 8.45 -11.21 -2.85
CA ALA A 25 8.34 -12.54 -3.45
C ALA A 25 8.70 -12.54 -4.94
N ASP A 26 9.13 -13.71 -5.44
CA ASP A 26 9.30 -13.93 -6.88
C ASP A 26 8.02 -13.61 -7.66
N PRO A 27 8.11 -13.06 -8.90
CA PRO A 27 6.96 -12.60 -9.66
C PRO A 27 5.85 -13.65 -9.83
N ASP A 28 6.18 -14.88 -10.21
CA ASP A 28 5.19 -15.95 -10.45
C ASP A 28 4.42 -16.30 -9.16
N LYS A 29 5.15 -16.34 -8.03
CA LYS A 29 4.55 -16.57 -6.71
C LYS A 29 3.69 -15.38 -6.28
N ALA A 30 4.16 -14.17 -6.51
CA ALA A 30 3.44 -12.95 -6.18
C ALA A 30 2.14 -12.79 -6.99
N GLU A 31 2.14 -13.15 -8.27
CA GLU A 31 0.94 -13.14 -9.11
C GLU A 31 -0.12 -14.09 -8.56
N THR A 32 0.27 -15.33 -8.28
CA THR A 32 -0.60 -16.35 -7.65
C THR A 32 -1.21 -15.83 -6.34
N LEU A 33 -0.39 -15.26 -5.45
CA LEU A 33 -0.87 -14.74 -4.17
C LEU A 33 -1.83 -13.55 -4.32
N VAL A 34 -1.62 -12.69 -5.32
CA VAL A 34 -2.52 -11.58 -5.62
C VAL A 34 -3.86 -12.09 -6.13
N GLU A 35 -3.86 -13.11 -6.99
CA GLU A 35 -5.08 -13.76 -7.47
C GLU A 35 -5.87 -14.41 -6.34
N GLU A 36 -5.20 -15.17 -5.46
CA GLU A 36 -5.79 -15.77 -4.26
C GLU A 36 -6.40 -14.70 -3.35
N PHE A 37 -5.70 -13.59 -3.12
CA PHE A 37 -6.20 -12.47 -2.32
C PHE A 37 -7.46 -11.84 -2.95
N CYS A 38 -7.46 -11.65 -4.26
CA CYS A 38 -8.64 -11.14 -4.97
C CYS A 38 -9.82 -12.11 -4.87
N GLN A 39 -9.56 -13.42 -4.97
CA GLN A 39 -10.60 -14.43 -4.86
C GLN A 39 -11.19 -14.45 -3.44
N ALA A 40 -10.34 -14.41 -2.41
CA ALA A 40 -10.80 -14.35 -1.02
C ALA A 40 -11.71 -13.12 -0.76
N LEU A 41 -11.41 -11.96 -1.34
CA LEU A 41 -12.28 -10.79 -1.25
C LEU A 41 -13.64 -11.02 -1.93
N ARG A 42 -13.65 -11.64 -3.11
CA ARG A 42 -14.88 -11.96 -3.84
C ARG A 42 -15.73 -12.98 -3.08
N ASP A 43 -15.11 -13.99 -2.50
CA ASP A 43 -15.79 -15.02 -1.69
C ASP A 43 -16.43 -14.43 -0.44
N LEU A 44 -15.86 -13.35 0.12
CA LEU A 44 -16.45 -12.56 1.19
C LEU A 44 -17.56 -11.60 0.72
N GLY A 45 -17.93 -11.64 -0.57
CA GLY A 45 -18.97 -10.79 -1.16
C GLY A 45 -18.52 -9.36 -1.44
N VAL A 46 -17.21 -9.06 -1.43
CA VAL A 46 -16.68 -7.73 -1.74
C VAL A 46 -16.56 -7.57 -3.26
N PRO A 47 -17.24 -6.60 -3.90
CA PRO A 47 -17.03 -6.30 -5.31
C PRO A 47 -15.57 -5.93 -5.54
N THR A 48 -14.85 -6.69 -6.36
CA THR A 48 -13.39 -6.60 -6.47
C THR A 48 -12.95 -6.36 -7.90
N ALA A 49 -12.37 -5.18 -8.14
CA ALA A 49 -11.67 -4.82 -9.37
C ALA A 49 -10.16 -4.98 -9.18
N THR A 50 -9.43 -5.23 -10.27
CA THR A 50 -7.98 -5.47 -10.25
C THR A 50 -7.27 -4.65 -11.32
N GLY A 51 -5.98 -4.39 -11.11
CA GLY A 51 -5.07 -3.97 -12.18
C GLY A 51 -4.56 -5.15 -13.01
N HIS A 52 -3.46 -4.93 -13.73
CA HIS A 52 -2.72 -5.97 -14.44
C HIS A 52 -1.37 -6.20 -13.73
N PHE A 53 -1.12 -7.43 -13.28
CA PHE A 53 0.13 -7.78 -12.62
C PHE A 53 1.33 -7.54 -13.55
N GLY A 54 2.44 -7.03 -13.02
CA GLY A 54 3.66 -6.73 -13.78
C GLY A 54 3.57 -5.58 -14.80
N ALA A 55 2.38 -5.04 -15.07
CA ALA A 55 2.20 -3.96 -16.02
C ALA A 55 2.57 -2.60 -15.41
N ARG A 56 3.09 -1.69 -16.24
CA ARG A 56 3.18 -0.27 -15.89
C ARG A 56 1.77 0.32 -15.91
N MET A 57 1.35 0.90 -14.78
CA MET A 57 -0.01 1.42 -14.60
C MET A 57 -0.01 2.87 -14.11
N VAL A 58 -1.04 3.62 -14.50
CA VAL A 58 -1.41 4.89 -13.89
C VAL A 58 -2.71 4.65 -13.12
N VAL A 59 -2.67 4.84 -11.80
CA VAL A 59 -3.82 4.61 -10.92
C VAL A 59 -4.33 5.95 -10.42
N SER A 60 -5.58 6.28 -10.74
CA SER A 60 -6.28 7.45 -10.20
C SER A 60 -7.10 7.04 -8.98
N LEU A 61 -7.00 7.80 -7.89
CA LEU A 61 -7.81 7.60 -6.69
C LEU A 61 -8.16 8.94 -6.05
N VAL A 62 -9.35 9.01 -5.46
CA VAL A 62 -9.77 10.11 -4.59
C VAL A 62 -9.90 9.53 -3.18
N ASN A 63 -9.13 10.06 -2.23
CA ASN A 63 -9.19 9.63 -0.83
C ASN A 63 -10.11 10.58 -0.06
N ASP A 64 -11.34 10.16 0.16
CA ASP A 64 -12.35 10.91 0.93
C ASP A 64 -12.20 10.56 2.44
N GLY A 65 -11.72 11.51 3.24
CA GLY A 65 -11.29 11.30 4.62
C GLY A 65 -10.10 12.21 5.03
N PRO A 66 -8.86 12.00 4.56
CA PRO A 66 -8.29 10.77 4.05
C PRO A 66 -7.81 9.85 5.19
N TYR A 67 -8.17 8.57 5.13
CA TYR A 67 -7.62 7.55 6.03
C TYR A 67 -6.72 6.63 5.23
N THR A 68 -5.49 6.44 5.71
CA THR A 68 -4.53 5.49 5.13
C THR A 68 -4.10 4.52 6.21
N ILE A 69 -4.34 3.24 6.00
CA ILE A 69 -4.01 2.18 6.95
C ILE A 69 -2.96 1.29 6.29
N LEU A 70 -1.81 1.14 6.95
CA LEU A 70 -0.80 0.16 6.57
C LEU A 70 -0.99 -1.10 7.42
N ILE A 71 -1.13 -2.25 6.75
CA ILE A 71 -1.32 -3.55 7.40
C ILE A 71 -0.22 -4.48 6.92
N ASP A 72 0.43 -5.15 7.88
CA ASP A 72 1.41 -6.18 7.63
C ASP A 72 0.97 -7.46 8.36
N SER A 73 0.84 -8.55 7.60
CA SER A 73 0.41 -9.84 8.14
C SER A 73 1.38 -10.43 9.17
N GLU A 74 2.69 -10.14 9.07
CA GLU A 74 3.68 -10.59 10.04
C GLU A 74 3.54 -9.84 11.36
N VAL A 75 3.25 -8.53 11.29
CA VAL A 75 2.99 -7.70 12.48
C VAL A 75 1.69 -8.14 13.16
N LEU A 76 0.63 -8.43 12.39
CA LEU A 76 -0.66 -8.86 12.94
C LEU A 76 -0.62 -10.23 13.61
N ARG A 77 0.26 -11.13 13.15
CA ARG A 77 0.43 -12.48 13.73
C ARG A 77 1.21 -12.44 15.05
N GLN A 78 1.97 -11.39 15.32
CA GLN A 78 2.70 -11.26 16.56
C GLN A 78 1.74 -11.00 17.74
N PRO A 79 2.00 -11.56 18.94
CA PRO A 79 1.23 -11.22 20.12
C PRO A 79 1.26 -9.71 20.34
N ARG A 80 0.10 -9.10 20.63
CA ARG A 80 0.03 -7.68 20.97
C ARG A 80 0.95 -7.42 22.16
N ARG A 81 2.09 -6.74 21.93
CA ARG A 81 2.96 -6.30 23.03
C ARG A 81 2.11 -5.43 23.96
N GLY A 82 2.01 -5.83 25.23
CA GLY A 82 1.43 -5.02 26.29
C GLY A 82 2.03 -3.61 26.25
N GLY A 83 1.16 -2.60 26.31
CA GLY A 83 1.41 -1.25 25.79
C GLY A 83 2.73 -0.59 26.18
N ARG A 84 3.46 -0.13 25.16
CA ARG A 84 4.15 1.17 25.15
C ARG A 84 4.22 1.64 23.70
N ALA A 85 3.62 2.80 23.43
CA ALA A 85 3.58 3.43 22.12
C ALA A 85 5.01 3.75 21.66
N ALA A 86 5.55 2.96 20.73
CA ALA A 86 6.68 3.37 19.91
C ALA A 86 6.10 4.22 18.77
N GLY A 87 6.58 5.47 18.68
CA GLY A 87 6.00 6.53 17.86
C GLY A 87 5.72 6.12 16.42
N ALA A 88 4.50 6.42 15.96
CA ALA A 88 4.19 6.41 14.55
C ALA A 88 5.14 7.36 13.81
N PRO A 89 5.69 6.97 12.65
CA PRO A 89 6.44 7.91 11.81
C PRO A 89 5.52 9.07 11.40
N PRO A 90 6.00 10.32 11.39
CA PRO A 90 5.17 11.46 11.00
C PRO A 90 4.74 11.29 9.53
N ALA A 91 3.46 11.56 9.27
CA ALA A 91 2.92 11.56 7.91
C ALA A 91 3.69 12.58 7.03
N PRO A 92 3.95 12.29 5.75
CA PRO A 92 4.57 13.25 4.85
C PRO A 92 3.62 14.44 4.64
N SER A 93 4.14 15.65 4.86
CA SER A 93 3.45 16.89 4.55
C SER A 93 3.28 17.03 3.03
N LEU A 94 2.04 16.99 2.55
CA LEU A 94 1.72 17.33 1.17
C LEU A 94 1.95 18.84 0.96
N PRO A 95 2.62 19.26 -0.12
CA PRO A 95 2.75 20.69 -0.44
C PRO A 95 1.38 21.29 -0.72
N GLY A 96 1.10 22.42 -0.07
CA GLY A 96 -0.19 23.10 -0.12
C GLY A 96 -0.63 23.45 -1.53
N SER A 97 -1.90 23.16 -1.82
CA SER A 97 -2.59 23.64 -3.02
C SER A 97 -2.63 25.16 -3.01
N SER A 98 -1.88 25.79 -3.91
CA SER A 98 -2.03 27.20 -4.24
C SER A 98 -3.41 27.41 -4.88
N HIS A 99 -4.30 28.08 -4.15
CA HIS A 99 -5.43 28.78 -4.75
C HIS A 99 -5.14 30.27 -4.64
N SER A 100 -4.72 30.86 -5.76
CA SER A 100 -4.78 32.30 -5.98
C SER A 100 -6.24 32.65 -6.34
N PRO A 101 -6.93 33.51 -5.57
CA PRO A 101 -8.16 34.10 -6.07
C PRO A 101 -7.79 35.24 -7.02
N SER A 102 -8.21 35.08 -8.26
CA SER A 102 -8.44 36.16 -9.23
C SER A 102 -9.15 37.34 -8.56
N GLN A 103 -8.57 38.53 -8.64
CA GLN A 103 -9.31 39.78 -8.48
C GLN A 103 -8.98 40.70 -9.66
N SER A 104 -10.07 41.03 -10.37
CA SER A 104 -10.44 42.28 -11.06
C SER A 104 -9.36 43.11 -11.77
#